data_AF-A0A971YSQ1-F1
#
_entry.id   AF-A0A971YSQ1-F1
#
_cell.length_a   1.000
_cell.length_b   1.000
_cell.length_c   1.000
_cell.angle_alpha   90.00
_cell.angle_beta   90.00
_cell.angle_gamma   90.00
#
_symmetry.space_group_name_H-M   'P 1'
#
loop_
_entity.id
_entity.type
_entity.pdbx_description
1 polymer ?
#
loop_
_entity_poly.entity_id
_entity_poly.type
_entity_poly.pdbx_seq_one_letter_code
_entity_poly.pdbx_strand_id
1 'polypeptide(L)'
;LDVIPQLDTELNVYRSQLEYFYSNLDELKKDMVGEATQNARERALEMLKGSDMSLGKLRTLRQGVFQITQPHSTEVSSMGIHDTSTKTKQISVTAHATFEIK
;
A
#
# COMPACT_ATOMS: atom_id res chain seq x y z
N LEU A 1 -7.88 -9.04 -39.11
CA LEU A 1 -6.45 -8.84 -38.84
C LEU A 1 -6.05 -7.55 -39.55
N ASP A 2 -5.94 -6.44 -38.81
CA ASP A 2 -5.42 -5.19 -39.37
C ASP A 2 -3.90 -5.31 -39.48
N VAL A 3 -3.44 -5.69 -40.67
CA VAL A 3 -2.04 -5.59 -41.06
C VAL A 3 -1.76 -4.15 -41.44
N ILE A 4 -1.06 -3.42 -40.56
CA ILE A 4 -0.52 -2.09 -40.89
C ILE A 4 0.55 -2.29 -41.98
N PRO A 5 0.48 -1.58 -43.12
CA PRO A 5 1.48 -1.69 -44.18
C PRO A 5 2.83 -1.21 -43.66
N GLN A 6 3.89 -1.96 -43.96
CA GLN A 6 5.26 -1.63 -43.62
C GLN A 6 5.66 -0.34 -44.35
N LEU A 7 5.82 0.75 -43.60
CA LEU A 7 6.44 1.97 -44.10
C LEU A 7 7.96 1.85 -43.94
N ASP A 8 8.68 1.85 -45.08
CA ASP A 8 10.11 2.11 -45.18
C ASP A 8 10.42 3.57 -44.77
N THR A 9 10.28 3.83 -43.49
CA THR A 9 10.80 5.03 -42.83
C THR A 9 11.59 4.56 -41.62
N GLU A 10 12.74 5.18 -41.38
CA GLU A 10 13.48 5.10 -40.11
C GLU A 10 12.66 5.75 -38.97
N LEU A 11 11.44 5.26 -38.78
CA LEU A 11 10.46 5.76 -37.83
C LEU A 11 10.72 5.06 -36.52
N ASN A 12 11.44 5.73 -35.62
CA ASN A 12 11.51 5.31 -34.23
C ASN A 12 10.12 5.47 -33.59
N VAL A 13 9.34 4.38 -33.57
CA VAL A 13 8.04 4.33 -32.90
C VAL A 13 8.28 4.27 -31.39
N TYR A 14 8.19 5.41 -30.72
CA TYR A 14 8.15 5.47 -29.27
C TYR A 14 6.73 5.15 -28.79
N ARG A 15 6.53 3.98 -28.18
CA ARG A 15 5.34 3.73 -27.37
C ARG A 15 5.50 4.43 -26.02
N SER A 16 4.95 5.64 -25.88
CA SER A 16 4.79 6.27 -24.57
C SER A 16 3.59 5.64 -23.86
N GLN A 17 3.80 4.99 -22.72
CA GLN A 17 2.71 4.60 -21.83
C GLN A 17 2.41 5.75 -20.87
N LEU A 18 1.14 6.07 -20.69
CA LEU A 18 0.72 7.09 -19.74
C LEU A 18 0.87 6.55 -18.32
N GLU A 19 1.60 7.29 -17.49
CA GLU A 19 1.81 6.97 -16.09
C GLU A 19 1.16 8.02 -15.19
N TYR A 20 0.56 7.54 -14.09
CA TYR A 20 -0.14 8.35 -13.11
C TYR A 20 0.58 8.26 -11.76
N PHE A 21 0.92 9.43 -11.22
CA PHE A 21 1.58 9.59 -9.93
C PHE A 21 0.75 10.46 -8.99
N TYR A 22 0.87 10.21 -7.70
CA TYR A 22 0.30 11.05 -6.65
C TYR A 22 1.41 11.92 -6.05
N SER A 23 1.32 13.23 -6.25
CA SER A 23 2.41 14.17 -5.90
C SER A 23 2.71 14.25 -4.40
N ASN A 24 1.70 14.01 -3.54
CA ASN A 24 1.85 14.12 -2.09
C ASN A 24 2.04 12.74 -1.41
N LEU A 25 2.56 11.76 -2.14
CA LEU A 25 2.66 10.37 -1.67
C LEU A 25 3.50 10.22 -0.40
N ASP A 26 4.56 11.01 -0.27
CA ASP A 26 5.45 10.90 0.89
C ASP A 26 4.83 11.41 2.19
N GLU A 27 3.98 12.45 2.11
CA GLU A 27 3.22 12.94 3.26
C GLU A 27 2.15 11.93 3.66
N LEU A 28 1.35 11.49 2.69
CA LEU A 28 0.33 10.47 2.88
C LEU A 28 0.90 9.18 3.50
N LYS A 29 2.08 8.73 3.04
CA LYS A 29 2.74 7.54 3.61
C LYS A 29 3.05 7.71 5.10
N LYS A 30 3.46 8.90 5.56
CA LYS A 30 3.74 9.14 6.99
C LYS A 30 2.46 9.04 7.81
N ASP A 31 1.38 9.65 7.33
CA ASP A 31 0.07 9.62 8.00
C ASP A 31 -0.46 8.18 8.11
N MET A 32 -0.39 7.43 7.01
CA MET A 32 -0.86 6.03 6.96
C MET A 32 -0.11 5.11 7.93
N VAL A 33 1.16 5.37 8.22
CA VAL A 33 1.91 4.57 9.23
C VAL A 33 1.39 4.85 10.63
N GLY A 34 1.03 6.10 10.92
CA GLY A 34 0.36 6.48 12.17
C GLY A 34 -0.99 5.79 12.31
N GLU A 35 -1.82 5.89 11.27
CA GLU A 35 -3.16 5.26 11.23
C GLU A 35 -3.08 3.73 11.38
N ALA A 36 -2.14 3.07 10.67
CA ALA A 36 -1.96 1.63 10.77
C ALA A 36 -1.54 1.20 12.19
N THR A 37 -0.69 2.00 12.85
CA THR A 37 -0.27 1.74 14.24
C THR A 37 -1.42 1.94 15.23
N GLN A 38 -2.22 3.00 15.05
CA GLN A 38 -3.42 3.22 15.84
C GLN A 38 -4.41 2.07 15.67
N ASN A 39 -4.64 1.65 14.43
CA ASN A 39 -5.54 0.55 14.13
C ASN A 39 -5.08 -0.79 14.75
N ALA A 40 -3.77 -1.06 14.77
CA ALA A 40 -3.22 -2.22 15.46
C ALA A 40 -3.50 -2.18 16.98
N ARG A 41 -3.41 -1.00 17.60
CA ARG A 41 -3.73 -0.80 19.02
C ARG A 41 -5.22 -1.00 19.30
N GLU A 42 -6.09 -0.44 18.47
CA GLU A 42 -7.54 -0.61 18.58
C GLU A 42 -7.94 -2.08 18.50
N ARG A 43 -7.39 -2.83 17.53
CA ARG A 43 -7.61 -4.27 17.42
C ARG A 43 -7.11 -5.04 18.63
N ALA A 44 -5.95 -4.68 19.18
CA ALA A 44 -5.46 -5.30 20.41
C ALA A 44 -6.38 -5.05 21.60
N LEU A 45 -6.97 -3.85 21.71
CA LEU A 45 -7.99 -3.55 22.74
C LEU A 45 -9.27 -4.37 22.53
N GLU A 46 -9.76 -4.47 21.29
CA GLU A 46 -10.93 -5.30 20.97
C GLU A 46 -10.72 -6.77 21.34
N MET A 47 -9.52 -7.33 21.10
CA MET A 47 -9.19 -8.71 21.45
C MET A 47 -9.20 -8.98 22.96
N LEU A 48 -8.93 -7.96 23.78
CA LEU A 48 -8.95 -8.08 25.24
C LEU A 48 -10.34 -7.85 25.84
N LYS A 49 -11.32 -7.41 25.05
CA LYS A 49 -12.70 -7.26 25.54
C LYS A 49 -13.22 -8.62 26.01
N GLY A 50 -13.67 -8.68 27.26
CA GLY A 50 -14.18 -9.90 27.89
C GLY A 50 -13.09 -10.76 28.54
N SER A 51 -11.84 -10.31 28.58
CA SER A 51 -10.80 -10.88 29.43
C SER A 51 -10.61 -10.06 30.71
N ASP A 52 -10.03 -10.65 31.74
CA ASP A 52 -9.57 -9.92 32.96
C ASP A 52 -8.24 -9.18 32.73
N MET A 53 -7.79 -9.11 31.48
CA MET A 53 -6.51 -8.54 31.09
C MET A 53 -6.68 -7.16 30.42
N SER A 54 -5.65 -6.34 30.53
CA SER A 54 -5.59 -4.99 29.99
C SER A 54 -4.37 -4.79 29.10
N LEU A 55 -4.49 -3.89 28.12
CA LEU A 55 -3.41 -3.61 27.18
C LEU A 55 -2.30 -2.80 27.87
N GLY A 56 -1.08 -3.33 27.86
CA GLY A 56 0.10 -2.68 28.41
C GLY A 56 0.86 -1.84 27.39
N LYS A 57 2.17 -1.66 27.62
CA LYS A 57 3.02 -0.80 26.79
C LYS A 57 3.30 -1.44 25.42
N LEU A 58 3.49 -0.60 24.39
CA LEU A 58 4.06 -1.04 23.12
C LEU A 58 5.49 -1.55 23.35
N ARG A 59 5.80 -2.74 22.86
CA ARG A 59 7.13 -3.38 22.99
C ARG A 59 7.91 -3.35 21.69
N THR A 60 7.27 -3.73 20.60
CA THR A 60 7.90 -3.73 19.27
C THR A 60 6.93 -3.19 18.25
N LEU A 61 7.47 -2.46 17.27
CA LEU A 61 6.72 -1.95 16.13
C LEU A 61 7.54 -2.22 14.87
N ARG A 62 6.90 -2.78 13.85
CA ARG A 62 7.48 -2.97 12.52
C ARG A 62 6.47 -2.58 11.46
N GLN A 63 6.89 -1.70 10.57
CA GLN A 63 6.12 -1.35 9.38
C GLN A 63 6.31 -2.39 8.28
N GLY A 64 5.23 -2.73 7.57
CA GLY A 64 5.26 -3.47 6.31
C GLY A 64 5.58 -2.57 5.11
N VAL A 65 5.68 -3.20 3.94
CA VAL A 65 5.83 -2.51 2.64
C VAL A 65 4.49 -1.92 2.21
N PHE A 66 4.53 -0.81 1.46
CA PHE A 66 3.33 -0.23 0.86
C PHE A 66 2.88 -1.03 -0.37
N GLN A 67 1.57 -1.22 -0.49
CA GLN A 67 0.93 -1.71 -1.71
C GLN A 67 0.15 -0.55 -2.32
N ILE A 68 0.60 -0.03 -3.47
CA ILE A 68 -0.08 1.01 -4.24
C ILE A 68 -0.58 0.35 -5.52
N THR A 69 -1.86 0.01 -5.55
CA THR A 69 -2.50 -0.75 -6.61
C THR A 69 -3.63 0.05 -7.26
N GLN A 70 -4.19 -0.46 -8.35
CA GLN A 70 -5.53 -0.06 -8.80
C GLN A 70 -6.62 -0.39 -7.77
N PRO A 71 -7.79 0.29 -7.80
CA PRO A 71 -8.92 0.00 -6.91
C PRO A 71 -9.39 -1.45 -7.03
N HIS A 72 -9.80 -2.04 -5.90
CA HIS A 72 -10.28 -3.42 -5.83
C HIS A 72 -9.27 -4.51 -6.27
N SER A 73 -8.00 -4.15 -6.45
CA SER A 73 -6.95 -5.15 -6.68
C SER A 73 -6.79 -6.04 -5.45
N THR A 74 -6.56 -7.33 -5.69
CA THR A 74 -6.17 -8.32 -4.68
C THR A 74 -4.67 -8.62 -4.73
N GLU A 75 -3.92 -7.92 -5.57
CA GLU A 75 -2.48 -8.10 -5.71
C GLU A 75 -1.74 -7.65 -4.45
N VAL A 76 -0.78 -8.46 -4.04
CA VAL A 76 0.12 -8.18 -2.93
C VAL A 76 1.52 -8.68 -3.27
N SER A 77 2.53 -7.94 -2.85
CA SER A 77 3.93 -8.32 -3.03
C SER A 77 4.71 -8.15 -1.73
N SER A 78 5.61 -9.10 -1.44
CA SER A 78 6.55 -9.00 -0.32
C SER A 78 7.51 -7.82 -0.45
N MET A 79 7.74 -7.34 -1.68
CA MET A 79 8.58 -6.17 -1.98
C MET A 79 7.79 -4.86 -2.07
N GLY A 80 6.45 -4.93 -2.00
CA GLY A 80 5.55 -3.82 -2.26
C GLY A 80 5.15 -3.73 -3.73
N ILE A 81 4.10 -2.95 -4.00
CA ILE A 81 3.60 -2.67 -5.35
C ILE A 81 3.56 -1.17 -5.54
N HIS A 82 4.01 -0.70 -6.71
CA HIS A 82 3.84 0.68 -7.14
C HIS A 82 3.30 0.71 -8.57
N ASP A 83 2.00 0.47 -8.71
CA ASP A 83 1.29 0.54 -9.98
C ASP A 83 1.16 2.00 -10.42
N THR A 84 1.60 2.33 -11.64
CA THR A 84 1.47 3.67 -12.27
C THR A 84 0.44 3.71 -13.42
N SER A 85 -0.23 2.60 -13.72
CA SER A 85 -1.11 2.44 -14.90
C SER A 85 -2.48 3.13 -14.79
N THR A 86 -3.02 3.27 -13.57
CA THR A 86 -4.35 3.87 -13.32
C THR A 86 -4.29 5.23 -12.65
N LYS A 87 -5.25 6.12 -12.93
CA LYS A 87 -5.35 7.40 -12.21
C LYS A 87 -5.73 7.22 -10.73
N THR A 88 -6.74 6.40 -10.45
CA THR A 88 -7.20 6.12 -9.09
C THR A 88 -6.31 5.04 -8.47
N LYS A 89 -5.94 5.24 -7.20
CA LYS A 89 -5.08 4.33 -6.44
C LYS A 89 -5.79 3.83 -5.19
N GLN A 90 -5.56 2.57 -4.85
CA GLN A 90 -5.80 2.00 -3.53
C GLN A 90 -4.44 1.79 -2.87
N ILE A 91 -4.24 2.40 -1.71
CA ILE A 91 -2.97 2.33 -0.98
C ILE A 91 -3.22 1.60 0.33
N SER A 92 -2.39 0.62 0.63
CA SER A 92 -2.43 -0.07 1.92
C SER A 92 -1.03 -0.27 2.50
N VAL A 93 -0.97 -0.30 3.83
CA VAL A 93 0.23 -0.60 4.61
C VAL A 93 -0.20 -1.35 5.86
N THR A 94 0.64 -2.28 6.33
CA THR A 94 0.39 -3.06 7.54
C THR A 94 1.38 -2.67 8.62
N ALA A 95 0.91 -2.48 9.85
CA ALA A 95 1.73 -2.34 11.03
C ALA A 95 1.69 -3.62 11.86
N HIS A 96 2.86 -4.12 12.25
CA HIS A 96 2.99 -5.20 13.21
C HIS A 96 3.44 -4.61 14.54
N ALA A 97 2.55 -4.66 15.53
CA ALA A 97 2.81 -4.15 16.87
C ALA A 97 2.65 -5.28 17.89
N THR A 98 3.57 -5.36 18.85
CA THR A 98 3.44 -6.24 20.02
C THR A 98 3.29 -5.37 21.25
N PHE A 99 2.26 -5.65 22.03
CA PHE A 99 1.97 -4.97 23.28
C PHE A 99 2.17 -5.93 24.43
N GLU A 100 2.52 -5.39 25.59
CA GLU A 100 2.35 -6.13 26.83
C GLU A 100 0.89 -6.34 27.15
N ILE A 101 0.64 -7.30 28.02
CA ILE A 101 -0.66 -7.54 28.64
C ILE A 101 -0.46 -7.48 30.16
N LYS A 102 -1.45 -6.96 30.88
CA LYS A 102 -1.46 -6.83 32.34
C LYS A 102 -2.72 -7.40 32.94
#